data_AF-S7U088-F1
#
_entry.id   AF-S7U088-F1
#
_cell.length_a   1.000
_cell.length_b   1.000
_cell.length_c   1.000
_cell.angle_alpha   90.00
_cell.angle_beta   90.00
_cell.angle_gamma   90.00
#
_symmetry.space_group_name_H-M   'P 1'
#
loop_
_entity.id
_entity.type
_entity.pdbx_description
1 polymer ?
#
loop_
_entity_poly.entity_id
_entity_poly.type
_entity_poly.pdbx_seq_one_letter_code
_entity_poly.pdbx_strand_id
1 'polypeptide(L)'
;MIQTSGDDRAIENLYSGRAPASAAGKRLDAVLARCVAGLGVSRARVQEFVRQGLALVDGRVEDKPGRKLAGGEMLELSGRVRAPALQAGREGVRVLYRDEALAVVDKPAGLTTHPAPGIDEETLVHRLLRDFPEIAAQHEERPGIVHRLDKDTSGLILAALSDRARLKLSEAFAERATGKVYLALVYGVPAPAKGRIDAPVGRDPGSRTRMAVVAKGGRHALSDYAVAWTAPNGRFSLVAVRIHTGRTHQIRVHMAHIGHPLLGDAVYGPRQWAEMRREEPGLARLAARQMLHAFALAFPHPDDGRPMCFRSPPPADFRRLPLHLSRFVQRVAVVGLPGAGKSAFCRLLGQGGAAVFSADRAVALEYEPGADGWHLLRGRFGERFVPGADEPVDRRALFQAMRESPQVRREVEEIVHPLVRHRLHAFYAQHAGARLAVAEVPLFQEKGWREEADAVVCVRAASEVRLARVTARGLSPELAAWLDSWQWPDERKAAAADVVVVNDGSLADLSAEAARALCELRALRRARMRTLGERIAALWRGEGVPFLSDLAAEFACEYMTGPEDAGDPPDQGKGPGA
;
A
#
# COMPACT_ATOMS: atom_id res chain seq x y z
N MET A 1 -29.65 -51.84 18.90
CA MET A 1 -28.69 -52.10 20.00
C MET A 1 -27.65 -51.00 19.97
N ILE A 2 -27.76 -50.08 20.93
CA ILE A 2 -26.93 -48.90 21.05
C ILE A 2 -25.58 -49.36 21.62
N GLN A 3 -24.52 -49.28 20.83
CA GLN A 3 -23.16 -49.37 21.34
C GLN A 3 -22.78 -48.01 21.89
N THR A 4 -22.87 -47.86 23.20
CA THR A 4 -22.18 -46.83 23.97
C THR A 4 -20.67 -47.13 23.94
N SER A 5 -19.91 -46.41 23.12
CA SER A 5 -18.45 -46.36 23.24
C SER A 5 -18.08 -45.35 24.33
N GLY A 6 -17.47 -45.86 25.40
CA GLY A 6 -17.11 -45.10 26.59
C GLY A 6 -16.07 -44.00 26.32
N ASP A 7 -16.42 -42.79 26.74
CA ASP A 7 -15.45 -41.75 27.11
C ASP A 7 -15.38 -41.74 28.65
N ASP A 8 -14.85 -42.83 29.22
CA ASP A 8 -14.67 -42.99 30.66
C ASP A 8 -13.32 -42.35 31.04
N ARG A 9 -13.32 -41.03 31.20
CA ARG A 9 -12.19 -40.26 31.75
C ARG A 9 -12.57 -39.72 33.13
N ALA A 10 -11.79 -40.11 34.12
CA ALA A 10 -12.04 -39.92 35.55
C ALA A 10 -12.14 -38.44 35.95
N ILE A 11 -12.99 -38.14 36.92
CA ILE A 11 -12.99 -36.87 37.66
C ILE A 11 -11.68 -36.79 38.43
N GLU A 12 -10.86 -35.76 38.17
CA GLU A 12 -9.58 -35.56 38.86
C GLU A 12 -9.74 -34.65 40.07
N ASN A 13 -8.90 -34.89 41.08
CA ASN A 13 -8.78 -34.01 42.25
C ASN A 13 -7.88 -32.82 41.90
N LEU A 14 -8.47 -31.65 41.74
CA LEU A 14 -7.77 -30.42 41.32
C LEU A 14 -7.13 -29.69 42.49
N TYR A 15 -7.65 -29.90 43.70
CA TYR A 15 -7.12 -29.30 44.91
C TYR A 15 -7.59 -30.06 46.13
N SER A 16 -6.66 -30.35 47.03
CA SER A 16 -6.96 -30.79 48.39
C SER A 16 -6.04 -30.03 49.34
N GLY A 17 -6.62 -29.33 50.32
CA GLY A 17 -5.83 -28.56 51.25
C GLY A 17 -6.65 -27.81 52.29
N ARG A 18 -6.00 -27.48 53.40
CA ARG A 18 -6.62 -26.72 54.48
C ARG A 18 -6.66 -25.24 54.13
N ALA A 19 -7.82 -24.62 54.27
CA ALA A 19 -7.99 -23.18 54.08
C ALA A 19 -7.11 -22.42 55.10
N PRO A 20 -6.27 -21.46 54.67
CA PRO A 20 -5.48 -20.66 55.61
C PRO A 20 -6.39 -19.83 56.51
N ALA A 21 -5.93 -19.46 57.70
CA ALA A 21 -6.70 -18.59 58.61
C ALA A 21 -7.15 -17.27 57.95
N SER A 22 -6.36 -16.76 56.99
CA SER A 22 -6.69 -15.57 56.19
C SER A 22 -7.85 -15.78 55.19
N ALA A 23 -8.40 -16.99 55.07
CA ALA A 23 -9.60 -17.29 54.30
C ALA A 23 -10.91 -17.03 55.06
N ALA A 24 -10.84 -16.76 56.37
CA ALA A 24 -12.00 -16.41 57.19
C ALA A 24 -12.81 -15.25 56.58
N GLY A 25 -14.12 -15.45 56.45
CA GLY A 25 -15.06 -14.50 55.85
C GLY A 25 -15.04 -14.42 54.31
N LYS A 26 -14.09 -15.10 53.63
CA LYS A 26 -14.00 -15.11 52.17
C LYS A 26 -14.90 -16.17 51.55
N ARG A 27 -15.32 -15.94 50.30
CA ARG A 27 -16.15 -16.86 49.53
C ARG A 27 -15.36 -18.09 49.09
N LEU A 28 -15.96 -19.26 49.19
CA LEU A 28 -15.42 -20.55 48.75
C LEU A 28 -14.90 -20.47 47.32
N ASP A 29 -15.69 -19.93 46.38
CA ASP A 29 -15.30 -19.79 44.97
C ASP A 29 -14.04 -18.96 44.75
N ALA A 30 -13.83 -17.90 45.54
CA ALA A 30 -12.70 -17.02 45.44
C ALA A 30 -11.43 -17.66 46.01
N VAL A 31 -11.57 -18.42 47.11
CA VAL A 31 -10.46 -19.13 47.75
C VAL A 31 -10.01 -20.29 46.86
N LEU A 32 -10.94 -21.15 46.43
CA LEU A 32 -10.63 -22.26 45.53
C LEU A 32 -10.06 -21.78 44.19
N ALA A 33 -10.62 -20.74 43.57
CA ALA A 33 -10.08 -20.19 42.32
C ALA A 33 -8.64 -19.67 42.46
N ARG A 34 -8.26 -19.18 43.64
CA ARG A 34 -6.87 -18.80 43.91
C ARG A 34 -5.98 -20.03 44.06
N CYS A 35 -6.47 -21.09 44.71
CA CYS A 35 -5.74 -22.33 44.91
C CYS A 35 -5.47 -23.08 43.60
N VAL A 36 -6.44 -23.12 42.67
CA VAL A 36 -6.29 -23.78 41.37
C VAL A 36 -5.88 -22.84 40.23
N ALA A 37 -5.49 -21.59 40.54
CA ALA A 37 -5.07 -20.61 39.53
C ALA A 37 -3.88 -21.11 38.69
N GLY A 38 -2.97 -21.87 39.30
CA GLY A 38 -1.82 -22.48 38.62
C GLY A 38 -2.18 -23.58 37.62
N LEU A 39 -3.41 -24.11 37.68
CA LEU A 39 -3.93 -25.14 36.78
C LEU A 39 -4.77 -24.56 35.63
N GLY A 40 -4.77 -23.23 35.44
CA GLY A 40 -5.53 -22.56 34.38
C GLY A 40 -7.06 -22.55 34.59
N VAL A 41 -7.55 -22.95 35.77
CA VAL A 41 -8.98 -23.03 36.05
C VAL A 41 -9.53 -21.66 36.43
N SER A 42 -10.42 -21.11 35.60
CA SER A 42 -11.05 -19.81 35.86
C SER A 42 -12.01 -19.87 37.05
N ARG A 43 -12.25 -18.72 37.71
CA ARG A 43 -13.22 -18.63 38.82
C ARG A 43 -14.64 -19.05 38.39
N ALA A 44 -15.05 -18.75 37.16
CA ALA A 44 -16.34 -19.17 36.64
C ALA A 44 -16.45 -20.71 36.56
N ARG A 45 -15.36 -21.39 36.19
CA ARG A 45 -15.25 -22.85 36.15
C ARG A 45 -15.29 -23.45 37.56
N VAL A 46 -14.61 -22.84 38.53
CA VAL A 46 -14.73 -23.24 39.95
C VAL A 46 -16.17 -23.14 40.44
N GLN A 47 -16.88 -22.06 40.12
CA GLN A 47 -18.28 -21.92 40.49
C GLN A 47 -19.17 -23.01 39.86
N GLU A 48 -18.88 -23.40 38.62
CA GLU A 48 -19.56 -24.51 37.93
C GLU A 48 -19.33 -25.83 38.65
N PHE A 49 -18.08 -26.17 38.99
CA PHE A 49 -17.74 -27.39 39.74
C PHE A 49 -18.40 -27.45 41.11
N VAL A 50 -18.42 -26.31 41.84
CA VAL A 50 -19.15 -26.21 43.11
C VAL A 50 -20.64 -26.51 42.90
N ARG A 51 -21.31 -25.86 41.93
CA ARG A 51 -22.74 -26.12 41.64
C ARG A 51 -23.01 -27.56 41.19
N GLN A 52 -22.01 -28.25 40.62
CA GLN A 52 -22.10 -29.66 40.23
C GLN A 52 -21.85 -30.63 41.41
N GLY A 53 -21.62 -30.12 42.61
CA GLY A 53 -21.35 -30.93 43.80
C GLY A 53 -19.95 -31.53 43.84
N LEU A 54 -19.01 -30.98 43.07
CA LEU A 54 -17.63 -31.47 42.99
C LEU A 54 -16.68 -30.77 43.97
N ALA A 55 -17.21 -29.93 44.86
CA ALA A 55 -16.44 -29.30 45.93
C ALA A 55 -16.85 -29.88 47.28
N LEU A 56 -15.88 -30.20 48.12
CA LEU A 56 -16.09 -30.62 49.51
C LEU A 56 -15.53 -29.57 50.46
N VAL A 57 -16.24 -29.33 51.56
CA VAL A 57 -15.75 -28.57 52.72
C VAL A 57 -15.95 -29.42 53.95
N ASP A 58 -14.85 -29.78 54.61
CA ASP A 58 -14.78 -30.74 55.73
C ASP A 58 -15.48 -32.08 55.38
N GLY A 59 -15.21 -32.58 54.18
CA GLY A 59 -15.76 -33.84 53.67
C GLY A 59 -17.24 -33.79 53.26
N ARG A 60 -17.90 -32.63 53.30
CA ARG A 60 -19.30 -32.46 52.88
C ARG A 60 -19.38 -31.73 51.56
N VAL A 61 -20.20 -32.24 50.63
CA VAL A 61 -20.50 -31.59 49.36
C VAL A 61 -21.07 -30.20 49.60
N GLU A 62 -20.50 -29.22 48.92
CA GLU A 62 -20.95 -27.84 48.92
C GLU A 62 -21.36 -27.43 47.51
N ASP A 63 -22.58 -26.93 47.37
CA ASP A 63 -23.17 -26.51 46.09
C ASP A 63 -23.32 -24.99 45.95
N LYS A 64 -22.98 -24.21 46.99
CA LYS A 64 -23.04 -22.74 46.99
C LYS A 64 -21.65 -22.13 46.86
N PRO A 65 -21.27 -21.64 45.66
CA PRO A 65 -19.96 -21.00 45.45
C PRO A 65 -19.73 -19.77 46.34
N GLY A 66 -20.82 -19.14 46.80
CA GLY A 66 -20.79 -17.97 47.67
C GLY A 66 -20.65 -18.26 49.16
N ARG A 67 -20.57 -19.52 49.59
CA ARG A 67 -20.39 -19.87 51.01
C ARG A 67 -19.17 -19.15 51.59
N LYS A 68 -19.33 -18.52 52.75
CA LYS A 68 -18.21 -17.93 53.49
C LYS A 68 -17.49 -19.01 54.30
N LEU A 69 -16.17 -18.99 54.26
CA LEU A 69 -15.31 -19.88 55.04
C LEU A 69 -15.02 -19.29 56.42
N ALA A 70 -14.86 -20.13 57.43
CA ALA A 70 -14.41 -19.79 58.77
C ALA A 70 -12.88 -19.63 58.84
N GLY A 71 -12.14 -20.22 57.90
CA GLY A 71 -10.68 -20.31 57.93
C GLY A 71 -10.26 -21.56 58.71
N GLY A 72 -9.49 -22.43 58.08
CA GLY A 72 -9.06 -23.71 58.64
C GLY A 72 -9.83 -24.94 58.16
N GLU A 73 -10.93 -24.80 57.41
CA GLU A 73 -11.65 -25.95 56.85
C GLU A 73 -10.79 -26.76 55.86
N MET A 74 -11.02 -28.07 55.76
CA MET A 74 -10.47 -28.90 54.69
C MET A 74 -11.27 -28.65 53.42
N LEU A 75 -10.62 -28.19 52.36
CA LEU A 75 -11.24 -27.92 51.06
C LEU A 75 -10.77 -28.95 50.05
N GLU A 76 -11.71 -29.54 49.32
CA GLU A 76 -11.42 -30.36 48.16
C GLU A 76 -12.19 -29.85 46.96
N LEU A 77 -11.56 -29.83 45.79
CA LEU A 77 -12.20 -29.49 44.54
C LEU A 77 -11.80 -30.52 43.49
N SER A 78 -12.80 -31.23 43.00
CA SER A 78 -12.66 -32.13 41.88
C SER A 78 -13.29 -31.50 40.64
N GLY A 79 -12.83 -31.87 39.46
CA GLY A 79 -13.37 -31.30 38.24
C GLY A 79 -12.72 -31.83 36.98
N ARG A 80 -13.40 -31.62 35.86
CA ARG A 80 -12.84 -31.91 34.53
C ARG A 80 -12.13 -30.67 34.02
N VAL A 81 -10.80 -30.64 34.13
CA VAL A 81 -10.00 -29.63 33.43
C VAL A 81 -9.91 -30.05 31.98
N ARG A 82 -10.86 -29.57 31.17
CA ARG A 82 -10.71 -29.56 29.72
C ARG A 82 -10.80 -28.11 29.29
N ALA A 83 -9.70 -27.56 28.76
CA ALA A 83 -9.83 -26.64 27.65
C ALA A 83 -10.56 -27.42 26.54
N PRO A 84 -11.55 -26.83 25.84
CA PRO A 84 -12.12 -27.50 24.67
C PRO A 84 -10.97 -27.91 23.75
N ALA A 85 -10.91 -29.20 23.40
CA ALA A 85 -9.86 -29.70 22.53
C ALA A 85 -9.90 -28.90 21.23
N LEU A 86 -8.79 -28.24 20.93
CA LEU A 86 -8.60 -27.49 19.70
C LEU A 86 -8.89 -28.43 18.52
N GLN A 87 -9.85 -28.06 17.68
CA GLN A 87 -10.27 -28.90 16.55
C GLN A 87 -9.43 -28.58 15.31
N ALA A 88 -9.27 -29.56 14.43
CA ALA A 88 -8.67 -29.32 13.12
C ALA A 88 -9.57 -28.38 12.29
N GLY A 89 -8.94 -27.48 11.54
CA GLY A 89 -9.60 -26.55 10.64
C GLY A 89 -10.13 -27.21 9.37
N ARG A 90 -10.95 -26.46 8.64
CA ARG A 90 -11.56 -26.84 7.36
C ARG A 90 -10.64 -26.63 6.17
N GLU A 91 -9.72 -25.68 6.28
CA GLU A 91 -8.72 -25.33 5.26
C GLU A 91 -7.30 -25.71 5.74
N GLY A 92 -6.43 -26.05 4.79
CA GLY A 92 -5.01 -26.26 5.06
C GLY A 92 -4.21 -24.96 5.01
N VAL A 93 -2.89 -25.06 5.13
CA VAL A 93 -1.95 -23.97 5.03
C VAL A 93 -1.10 -24.11 3.76
N ARG A 94 -0.64 -22.97 3.22
CA ARG A 94 0.36 -22.98 2.16
C ARG A 94 1.73 -23.25 2.77
N VAL A 95 2.22 -24.48 2.62
CA VAL A 95 3.53 -24.91 3.13
C VAL A 95 4.62 -24.61 2.10
N LEU A 96 5.64 -23.85 2.50
CA LEU A 96 6.83 -23.59 1.69
C LEU A 96 7.93 -24.61 1.96
N TYR A 97 7.99 -25.09 3.20
CA TYR A 97 8.96 -26.07 3.64
C TYR A 97 8.40 -26.87 4.81
N ARG A 98 8.78 -28.15 4.88
CA ARG A 98 8.46 -29.06 5.97
C ARG A 98 9.59 -30.07 6.11
N ASP A 99 9.96 -30.35 7.35
CA ASP A 99 10.69 -31.57 7.74
C ASP A 99 10.04 -32.19 8.99
N GLU A 100 10.78 -33.01 9.74
CA GLU A 100 10.30 -33.64 10.97
C GLU A 100 10.13 -32.64 12.13
N ALA A 101 10.86 -31.53 12.11
CA ALA A 101 10.97 -30.59 13.22
C ALA A 101 10.07 -29.36 13.05
N LEU A 102 9.92 -28.86 11.82
CA LEU A 102 9.22 -27.61 11.55
C LEU A 102 8.53 -27.56 10.19
N ALA A 103 7.62 -26.59 10.08
CA ALA A 103 7.08 -26.12 8.80
C ALA A 103 7.21 -24.59 8.69
N VAL A 104 7.55 -24.14 7.48
CA VAL A 104 7.47 -22.71 7.10
C VAL A 104 6.24 -22.54 6.24
N VAL A 105 5.30 -21.70 6.69
CA VAL A 105 4.00 -21.54 6.05
C VAL A 105 3.74 -20.09 5.69
N ASP A 106 2.97 -19.87 4.63
CA ASP A 106 2.53 -18.55 4.21
C ASP A 106 1.10 -18.32 4.68
N LYS A 107 0.95 -17.46 5.70
CA LYS A 107 -0.35 -17.15 6.30
C LYS A 107 -1.11 -16.18 5.38
N PRO A 108 -2.35 -16.49 4.97
CA PRO A 108 -3.18 -15.51 4.29
C PRO A 108 -3.55 -14.35 5.22
N ALA A 109 -3.89 -13.19 4.63
CA ALA A 109 -4.51 -12.11 5.38
C ALA A 109 -5.95 -12.48 5.77
N GLY A 110 -6.47 -11.92 6.86
CA GLY A 110 -7.80 -12.22 7.40
C GLY A 110 -7.82 -13.41 8.36
N LEU A 111 -6.73 -14.16 8.47
CA LEU A 111 -6.62 -15.33 9.35
C LEU A 111 -5.92 -14.98 10.65
N THR A 112 -6.62 -15.09 11.78
CA THR A 112 -6.04 -14.93 13.12
C THR A 112 -5.01 -16.06 13.38
N THR A 113 -3.87 -15.77 14.02
CA THR A 113 -2.84 -16.80 14.27
C THR A 113 -3.31 -17.88 15.23
N HIS A 114 -3.77 -17.52 16.43
CA HIS A 114 -4.17 -18.47 17.48
C HIS A 114 -5.51 -18.06 18.09
N PRO A 115 -6.26 -19.00 18.68
CA PRO A 115 -7.52 -18.69 19.35
C PRO A 115 -7.32 -17.64 20.44
N ALA A 116 -8.26 -16.71 20.55
CA ALA A 116 -8.29 -15.73 21.60
C ALA A 116 -9.71 -15.65 22.18
N PRO A 117 -9.87 -15.28 23.46
CA PRO A 117 -11.19 -15.16 24.07
C PRO A 117 -12.13 -14.29 23.24
N GLY A 118 -13.31 -14.82 22.88
CA GLY A 118 -14.31 -14.12 22.07
C GLY A 118 -14.09 -14.17 20.56
N ILE A 119 -13.14 -14.98 20.07
CA ILE A 119 -12.95 -15.27 18.63
C ILE A 119 -13.26 -16.75 18.39
N ASP A 120 -14.43 -17.00 17.81
CA ASP A 120 -14.89 -18.36 17.44
C ASP A 120 -14.55 -18.72 15.98
N GLU A 121 -13.83 -17.83 15.29
CA GLU A 121 -13.37 -18.05 13.91
C GLU A 121 -12.23 -19.07 13.85
N GLU A 122 -12.12 -19.75 12.71
CA GLU A 122 -10.96 -20.58 12.40
C GLU A 122 -9.67 -19.74 12.43
N THR A 123 -8.62 -20.30 13.02
CA THR A 123 -7.30 -19.66 13.15
C THR A 123 -6.23 -20.48 12.45
N LEU A 124 -5.03 -19.91 12.29
CA LEU A 124 -3.89 -20.64 11.72
C LEU A 124 -3.60 -21.93 12.50
N VAL A 125 -3.67 -21.92 13.84
CA VAL A 125 -3.55 -23.15 14.65
C VAL A 125 -4.51 -24.25 14.19
N HIS A 126 -5.79 -23.92 13.95
CA HIS A 126 -6.76 -24.90 13.45
C HIS A 126 -6.32 -25.48 12.09
N ARG A 127 -5.86 -24.63 11.17
CA ARG A 127 -5.36 -25.08 9.85
C ARG A 127 -4.10 -25.92 9.95
N LEU A 128 -3.18 -25.55 10.84
CA LEU A 128 -1.97 -26.33 11.12
C LEU A 128 -2.32 -27.69 11.71
N LEU A 129 -3.31 -27.79 12.61
CA LEU A 129 -3.77 -29.07 13.17
C LEU A 129 -4.35 -30.00 12.11
N ARG A 130 -4.94 -29.44 11.04
CA ARG A 130 -5.42 -30.24 9.91
C ARG A 130 -4.26 -30.89 9.15
N ASP A 131 -3.25 -30.10 8.81
CA ASP A 131 -2.15 -30.55 7.94
C ASP A 131 -1.04 -31.26 8.71
N PHE A 132 -0.93 -30.97 10.01
CA PHE A 132 0.05 -31.50 10.96
C PHE A 132 -0.63 -31.94 12.27
N PRO A 133 -1.41 -33.03 12.29
CA PRO A 133 -2.10 -33.51 13.48
C PRO A 133 -1.18 -33.76 14.68
N GLU A 134 0.10 -34.03 14.44
CA GLU A 134 1.15 -34.22 15.45
C GLU A 134 1.32 -33.05 16.42
N ILE A 135 1.00 -31.82 15.98
CA ILE A 135 1.14 -30.65 16.86
C ILE A 135 0.10 -30.62 17.99
N ALA A 136 -0.98 -31.40 17.89
CA ALA A 136 -2.01 -31.49 18.92
C ALA A 136 -1.48 -31.98 20.29
N ALA A 137 -0.36 -32.70 20.29
CA ALA A 137 0.30 -33.16 21.51
C ALA A 137 1.09 -32.06 22.23
N GLN A 138 1.34 -30.92 21.57
CA GLN A 138 2.08 -29.79 22.13
C GLN A 138 1.17 -28.88 22.98
N HIS A 139 1.80 -27.99 23.76
CA HIS A 139 1.20 -26.98 24.65
C HIS A 139 -0.26 -26.59 24.34
N GLU A 140 -1.16 -26.77 25.33
CA GLU A 140 -2.63 -26.80 25.14
C GLU A 140 -3.25 -25.54 24.50
N GLU A 141 -2.64 -24.36 24.64
CA GLU A 141 -3.24 -23.10 24.17
C GLU A 141 -2.81 -22.68 22.75
N ARG A 142 -1.62 -23.08 22.29
CA ARG A 142 -1.02 -22.57 21.02
C ARG A 142 -0.07 -23.60 20.37
N PRO A 143 -0.53 -24.81 20.04
CA PRO A 143 0.32 -25.86 19.50
C PRO A 143 1.03 -25.39 18.22
N GLY A 144 2.32 -25.70 18.11
CA GLY A 144 3.19 -25.36 16.99
C GLY A 144 3.56 -23.87 16.83
N ILE A 145 2.91 -22.93 17.50
CA ILE A 145 3.15 -21.49 17.26
C ILE A 145 4.30 -20.95 18.14
N VAL A 146 5.35 -20.44 17.50
CA VAL A 146 6.53 -19.82 18.18
C VAL A 146 6.59 -18.30 18.01
N HIS A 147 5.88 -17.75 17.03
CA HIS A 147 5.72 -16.31 16.83
C HIS A 147 4.37 -15.99 16.17
N ARG A 148 4.01 -14.71 16.01
CA ARG A 148 2.68 -14.33 15.51
C ARG A 148 2.72 -13.22 14.48
N LEU A 149 1.71 -13.22 13.63
CA LEU A 149 1.34 -12.12 12.74
C LEU A 149 -0.04 -11.58 13.15
N ASP A 150 -0.34 -10.34 12.78
CA ASP A 150 -1.69 -9.79 12.97
C ASP A 150 -2.68 -10.52 12.02
N LYS A 151 -3.99 -10.47 12.33
CA LYS A 151 -5.06 -11.09 11.55
C LYS A 151 -4.92 -10.76 10.04
N ASP A 152 -4.82 -9.48 9.71
CA ASP A 152 -4.75 -9.03 8.31
C ASP A 152 -3.32 -8.81 7.78
N THR A 153 -2.30 -9.25 8.51
CA THR A 153 -0.94 -9.34 7.98
C THR A 153 -0.75 -10.71 7.32
N SER A 154 -0.34 -10.74 6.05
CA SER A 154 -0.03 -11.97 5.33
C SER A 154 1.47 -12.30 5.41
N GLY A 155 1.87 -13.51 4.98
CA GLY A 155 3.26 -13.88 4.78
C GLY A 155 3.79 -14.95 5.74
N LEU A 156 5.12 -15.06 5.78
CA LEU A 156 5.83 -16.15 6.42
C LEU A 156 5.60 -16.23 7.93
N ILE A 157 5.30 -17.44 8.39
CA ILE A 157 5.23 -17.81 9.81
C ILE A 157 5.78 -19.23 10.00
N LEU A 158 6.38 -19.48 11.18
CA LEU A 158 6.97 -20.76 11.53
C LEU A 158 6.00 -21.55 12.40
N ALA A 159 5.90 -22.84 12.09
CA ALA A 159 5.24 -23.83 12.92
C ALA A 159 6.27 -24.87 13.37
N ALA A 160 6.36 -25.13 14.67
CA ALA A 160 7.12 -26.23 15.22
C ALA A 160 6.28 -27.51 15.20
N LEU A 161 6.82 -28.59 14.63
CA LEU A 161 6.12 -29.88 14.52
C LEU A 161 6.42 -30.81 15.70
N SER A 162 7.46 -30.51 16.49
CA SER A 162 7.76 -31.18 17.76
C SER A 162 7.92 -30.19 18.93
N ASP A 163 7.71 -30.64 20.16
CA ASP A 163 7.91 -29.81 21.36
C ASP A 163 9.37 -29.39 21.55
N ARG A 164 10.32 -30.26 21.17
CA ARG A 164 11.76 -29.93 21.15
C ARG A 164 12.01 -28.75 20.21
N ALA A 165 11.51 -28.83 18.97
CA ALA A 165 11.64 -27.75 18.01
C ALA A 165 10.96 -26.47 18.50
N ARG A 166 9.79 -26.58 19.14
CA ARG A 166 9.06 -25.44 19.71
C ARG A 166 9.90 -24.70 20.75
N LEU A 167 10.54 -25.41 21.67
CA LEU A 167 11.41 -24.81 22.68
C LEU A 167 12.62 -24.12 22.04
N LYS A 168 13.33 -24.79 21.13
CA LYS A 168 14.51 -24.25 20.44
C LYS A 168 14.21 -23.03 19.58
N LEU A 169 13.12 -23.07 18.82
CA LEU A 169 12.69 -21.91 18.04
C LEU A 169 12.23 -20.77 18.94
N SER A 170 11.50 -21.05 20.03
CA SER A 170 11.09 -20.01 20.99
C SER A 170 12.30 -19.31 21.62
N GLU A 171 13.35 -20.07 21.95
CA GLU A 171 14.65 -19.55 22.42
C GLU A 171 15.28 -18.64 21.36
N ALA A 172 15.38 -19.09 20.10
CA ALA A 172 15.91 -18.26 19.00
C ALA A 172 15.13 -16.94 18.79
N PHE A 173 13.80 -16.96 18.95
CA PHE A 173 12.99 -15.73 18.90
C PHE A 173 13.23 -14.82 20.11
N ALA A 174 13.39 -15.38 21.30
CA ALA A 174 13.66 -14.63 22.53
C ALA A 174 15.04 -13.96 22.50
N GLU A 175 16.06 -14.68 22.02
CA GLU A 175 17.43 -14.23 21.86
C GLU A 175 17.64 -13.32 20.64
N ARG A 176 16.61 -13.15 19.80
CA ARG A 176 16.65 -12.37 18.56
C ARG A 176 17.63 -12.96 17.53
N ALA A 177 17.92 -14.26 17.60
CA ALA A 177 18.64 -15.02 16.58
C ALA A 177 17.79 -15.30 15.32
N THR A 178 16.85 -14.40 14.99
CA THR A 178 15.93 -14.54 13.86
C THR A 178 15.82 -13.23 13.08
N GLY A 179 16.03 -13.31 11.78
CA GLY A 179 15.90 -12.18 10.87
C GLY A 179 14.51 -12.10 10.24
N LYS A 180 13.94 -10.90 10.20
CA LYS A 180 12.57 -10.69 9.68
C LYS A 180 12.50 -9.41 8.86
N VAL A 181 12.11 -9.54 7.59
CA VAL A 181 11.87 -8.40 6.69
C VAL A 181 10.43 -8.43 6.21
N TYR A 182 9.77 -7.28 6.33
CA TYR A 182 8.40 -7.05 5.91
C TYR A 182 8.36 -6.06 4.76
N LEU A 183 7.36 -6.18 3.89
CA LEU A 183 7.00 -5.16 2.92
C LEU A 183 5.74 -4.45 3.38
N ALA A 184 5.78 -3.11 3.38
CA ALA A 184 4.69 -2.25 3.79
C ALA A 184 4.43 -1.18 2.71
N LEU A 185 3.19 -1.03 2.25
CA LEU A 185 2.78 0.17 1.51
C LEU A 185 2.34 1.24 2.50
N VAL A 186 2.93 2.42 2.44
CA VAL A 186 2.69 3.53 3.37
C VAL A 186 2.24 4.79 2.63
N TYR A 187 1.58 5.70 3.35
CA TYR A 187 1.30 7.05 2.88
C TYR A 187 2.56 7.92 2.90
N GLY A 188 2.75 8.72 1.85
CA GLY A 188 3.90 9.61 1.66
C GLY A 188 5.21 8.88 1.40
N VAL A 189 6.29 9.65 1.38
CA VAL A 189 7.67 9.16 1.24
C VAL A 189 8.42 9.44 2.55
N PRO A 190 8.83 8.39 3.29
CA PRO A 190 9.67 8.57 4.47
C PRO A 190 10.92 9.40 4.19
N ALA A 191 11.17 10.39 5.04
CA ALA A 191 12.36 11.24 5.00
C ALA A 191 13.07 11.16 6.38
N PRO A 192 14.29 10.63 6.46
CA PRO A 192 15.12 10.08 5.37
C PRO A 192 14.53 8.80 4.73
N ALA A 193 14.93 8.49 3.48
CA ALA A 193 14.44 7.30 2.76
C ALA A 193 14.91 5.96 3.38
N LYS A 194 15.91 6.00 4.27
CA LYS A 194 16.36 4.87 5.09
C LYS A 194 16.59 5.39 6.51
N GLY A 195 16.11 4.65 7.50
CA GLY A 195 16.24 5.07 8.89
C GLY A 195 15.96 3.97 9.90
N ARG A 196 16.09 4.33 11.17
CA ARG A 196 15.86 3.47 12.33
C ARG A 196 14.81 4.10 13.23
N ILE A 197 13.88 3.29 13.71
CA ILE A 197 12.84 3.67 14.66
C ILE A 197 13.06 2.85 15.93
N ASP A 198 13.69 3.48 16.92
CA ASP A 198 13.84 2.95 18.27
C ASP A 198 12.86 3.68 19.19
N ALA A 199 11.66 3.10 19.31
CA ALA A 199 10.55 3.73 20.01
C ALA A 199 9.77 2.67 20.80
N PRO A 200 9.67 2.76 22.13
CA PRO A 200 9.02 1.73 22.93
C PRO A 200 7.52 1.66 22.65
N VAL A 201 7.02 0.45 22.43
CA VAL A 201 5.61 0.18 22.12
C VAL A 201 4.90 -0.38 23.34
N GLY A 202 3.77 0.24 23.71
CA GLY A 202 2.90 -0.18 24.80
C GLY A 202 1.43 -0.05 24.44
N ARG A 203 0.53 -0.39 25.38
CA ARG A 203 -0.91 -0.17 25.17
C ARG A 203 -1.20 1.33 25.12
N ASP A 204 -2.10 1.71 24.23
CA ASP A 204 -2.61 3.07 24.15
C ASP A 204 -3.43 3.39 25.41
N PRO A 205 -3.10 4.45 26.19
CA PRO A 205 -3.88 4.83 27.37
C PRO A 205 -5.35 5.16 27.05
N GLY A 206 -5.62 5.68 25.84
CA GLY A 206 -6.96 6.05 25.38
C GLY A 206 -7.74 4.91 24.73
N SER A 207 -7.13 3.73 24.52
CA SER A 207 -7.80 2.62 23.85
C SER A 207 -7.29 1.26 24.32
N ARG A 208 -8.21 0.41 24.82
CA ARG A 208 -7.89 -0.92 25.35
C ARG A 208 -7.37 -1.89 24.29
N THR A 209 -7.60 -1.61 23.01
CA THR A 209 -7.26 -2.51 21.88
C THR A 209 -6.12 -2.00 21.02
N ARG A 210 -5.74 -0.72 21.14
CA ARG A 210 -4.64 -0.11 20.36
C ARG A 210 -3.32 -0.17 21.11
N MET A 211 -2.25 -0.12 20.32
CA MET A 211 -0.88 0.05 20.78
C MET A 211 -0.41 1.46 20.40
N ALA A 212 0.56 2.00 21.11
CA ALA A 212 1.13 3.30 20.81
C ALA A 212 2.62 3.32 21.17
N VAL A 213 3.36 4.26 20.59
CA VAL A 213 4.64 4.67 21.16
C VAL A 213 4.34 5.40 22.47
N VAL A 214 4.87 4.90 23.59
CA VAL A 214 4.58 5.44 24.92
C VAL A 214 5.86 5.70 25.70
N ALA A 215 5.95 6.86 26.35
CA ALA A 215 7.14 7.26 27.09
C ALA A 215 7.37 6.44 28.37
N LYS A 216 6.30 5.90 28.99
CA LYS A 216 6.36 5.09 30.20
C LYS A 216 5.56 3.80 30.03
N GLY A 217 6.09 2.69 30.55
CA GLY A 217 5.42 1.37 30.52
C GLY A 217 5.42 0.67 29.15
N GLY A 218 6.05 1.27 28.13
CA GLY A 218 6.26 0.64 26.82
C GLY A 218 7.40 -0.37 26.88
N ARG A 219 7.35 -1.38 26.00
CA ARG A 219 8.45 -2.33 25.81
C ARG A 219 9.32 -1.85 24.66
N HIS A 220 10.63 -1.96 24.81
CA HIS A 220 11.58 -1.63 23.76
C HIS A 220 11.20 -2.33 22.44
N ALA A 221 11.17 -1.52 21.38
CA ALA A 221 10.83 -1.93 20.04
C ALA A 221 11.72 -1.23 19.02
N LEU A 222 12.29 -2.00 18.10
CA LEU A 222 13.29 -1.53 17.15
C LEU A 222 12.98 -2.03 15.74
N SER A 223 12.89 -1.08 14.80
CA SER A 223 12.64 -1.34 13.38
C SER A 223 13.57 -0.49 12.51
N ASP A 224 14.28 -1.12 11.58
CA ASP A 224 14.96 -0.43 10.48
C ASP A 224 14.05 -0.41 9.25
N TYR A 225 14.05 0.69 8.51
CA TYR A 225 13.23 0.84 7.30
C TYR A 225 14.04 1.40 6.14
N ALA A 226 13.64 1.06 4.92
CA ALA A 226 14.18 1.63 3.69
C ALA A 226 13.13 1.61 2.58
N VAL A 227 13.00 2.73 1.86
CA VAL A 227 12.09 2.86 0.72
C VAL A 227 12.61 2.00 -0.45
N ALA A 228 11.77 1.10 -0.94
CA ALA A 228 12.06 0.24 -2.09
C ALA A 228 11.45 0.78 -3.39
N TRP A 229 10.32 1.49 -3.30
CA TRP A 229 9.66 2.12 -4.43
C TRP A 229 8.78 3.28 -3.97
N THR A 230 8.58 4.27 -4.83
CA THR A 230 7.72 5.43 -4.60
C THR A 230 6.77 5.62 -5.78
N ALA A 231 5.49 5.88 -5.48
CA ALA A 231 4.50 6.21 -6.49
C ALA A 231 4.89 7.49 -7.23
N PRO A 232 4.62 7.62 -8.55
CA PRO A 232 5.04 8.81 -9.33
C PRO A 232 4.56 10.16 -8.76
N ASN A 233 3.43 10.17 -8.04
CA ASN A 233 2.86 11.36 -7.41
C ASN A 233 3.37 11.60 -5.98
N GLY A 234 4.28 10.76 -5.46
CA GLY A 234 4.84 10.87 -4.10
C GLY A 234 3.84 10.59 -2.96
N ARG A 235 2.58 10.22 -3.27
CA ARG A 235 1.55 9.99 -2.24
C ARG A 235 1.73 8.69 -1.47
N PHE A 236 2.51 7.75 -2.01
CA PHE A 236 2.70 6.43 -1.44
C PHE A 236 4.11 5.89 -1.70
N SER A 237 4.59 5.05 -0.80
CA SER A 237 5.85 4.31 -0.97
C SER A 237 5.70 2.86 -0.52
N LEU A 238 6.41 1.96 -1.20
CA LEU A 238 6.69 0.62 -0.71
C LEU A 238 7.97 0.67 0.12
N VAL A 239 7.88 0.21 1.35
CA VAL A 239 8.95 0.26 2.33
C VAL A 239 9.26 -1.15 2.80
N ALA A 240 10.54 -1.52 2.75
CA ALA A 240 11.05 -2.70 3.44
C ALA A 240 11.30 -2.35 4.90
N VAL A 241 10.87 -3.22 5.82
CA VAL A 241 10.99 -3.01 7.26
C VAL A 241 11.64 -4.25 7.87
N ARG A 242 12.86 -4.08 8.39
CA ARG A 242 13.55 -5.12 9.17
C ARG A 242 13.25 -4.88 10.65
N ILE A 243 12.61 -5.84 11.32
CA ILE A 243 12.33 -5.73 12.75
C ILE A 243 13.32 -6.55 13.58
N HIS A 244 13.80 -5.95 14.67
CA HIS A 244 14.72 -6.58 15.62
C HIS A 244 13.98 -7.05 16.89
N THR A 245 12.73 -6.61 17.04
CA THR A 245 11.80 -7.00 18.10
C THR A 245 10.43 -7.34 17.50
N GLY A 246 9.63 -8.14 18.18
CA GLY A 246 8.28 -8.53 17.73
C GLY A 246 7.17 -8.05 18.67
N ARG A 247 6.95 -6.73 18.80
CA ARG A 247 5.85 -6.19 19.62
C ARG A 247 4.52 -6.20 18.84
N THR A 248 3.41 -6.26 19.57
CA THR A 248 2.07 -6.25 18.96
C THR A 248 1.91 -4.96 18.15
N HIS A 249 1.49 -5.09 16.89
CA HIS A 249 1.31 -3.97 15.95
C HIS A 249 2.57 -3.12 15.69
N GLN A 250 3.79 -3.61 16.01
CA GLN A 250 5.01 -2.79 16.02
C GLN A 250 5.22 -1.98 14.74
N ILE A 251 5.21 -2.62 13.57
CA ILE A 251 5.46 -1.94 12.28
C ILE A 251 4.39 -0.88 12.03
N ARG A 252 3.12 -1.22 12.29
CA ARG A 252 1.97 -0.33 12.07
C ARG A 252 2.07 0.92 12.94
N VAL A 253 2.41 0.73 14.22
CA VAL A 253 2.61 1.81 15.20
C VAL A 253 3.83 2.66 14.83
N HIS A 254 4.97 2.04 14.53
CA HIS A 254 6.20 2.76 14.19
C HIS A 254 6.04 3.61 12.92
N MET A 255 5.46 3.04 11.87
CA MET A 255 5.22 3.75 10.62
C MET A 255 4.24 4.92 10.79
N ALA A 256 3.15 4.71 11.55
CA ALA A 256 2.25 5.80 11.89
C ALA A 256 2.91 6.87 12.79
N HIS A 257 3.77 6.45 13.72
CA HIS A 257 4.50 7.35 14.63
C HIS A 257 5.42 8.31 13.87
N ILE A 258 6.06 7.85 12.79
CA ILE A 258 6.88 8.72 11.92
C ILE A 258 6.07 9.45 10.84
N GLY A 259 4.73 9.44 10.91
CA GLY A 259 3.85 10.16 9.98
C GLY A 259 3.49 9.42 8.69
N HIS A 260 3.89 8.16 8.55
CA HIS A 260 3.70 7.35 7.35
C HIS A 260 2.87 6.08 7.64
N PRO A 261 1.60 6.20 8.06
CA PRO A 261 0.78 5.03 8.37
C PRO A 261 0.64 4.12 7.14
N LEU A 262 0.34 2.84 7.39
CA LEU A 262 0.16 1.88 6.32
C LEU A 262 -1.11 2.17 5.52
N LEU A 263 -1.02 1.99 4.20
CA LEU A 263 -2.17 2.03 3.31
C LEU A 263 -3.18 0.95 3.73
N GLY A 264 -4.44 1.36 3.88
CA GLY A 264 -5.53 0.48 4.34
C GLY A 264 -5.58 0.20 5.86
N ASP A 265 -4.70 0.79 6.66
CA ASP A 265 -4.75 0.60 8.13
C ASP A 265 -5.79 1.53 8.79
N ALA A 266 -6.98 1.00 9.02
CA ALA A 266 -8.08 1.73 9.67
C ALA A 266 -7.81 2.06 11.16
N VAL A 267 -6.84 1.41 11.81
CA VAL A 267 -6.55 1.60 13.24
C VAL A 267 -5.53 2.71 13.46
N TYR A 268 -4.46 2.71 12.66
CA TYR A 268 -3.34 3.65 12.82
C TYR A 268 -3.28 4.76 11.77
N GLY A 269 -4.12 4.70 10.73
CA GLY A 269 -4.37 5.79 9.78
C GLY A 269 -5.86 6.06 9.55
N PRO A 270 -6.69 6.24 10.61
CA PRO A 270 -8.15 6.31 10.46
C PRO A 270 -8.61 7.49 9.60
N ARG A 271 -7.92 8.63 9.66
CA ARG A 271 -8.21 9.81 8.84
C ARG A 271 -7.96 9.52 7.36
N GLN A 272 -6.77 9.03 7.04
CA GLN A 272 -6.38 8.69 5.67
C GLN A 272 -7.28 7.58 5.10
N TRP A 273 -7.64 6.59 5.93
CA TRP A 273 -8.60 5.54 5.56
C TRP A 273 -9.98 6.11 5.21
N ALA A 274 -10.52 7.03 6.03
CA ALA A 274 -11.81 7.66 5.79
C ALA A 274 -11.79 8.56 4.53
N GLU A 275 -10.71 9.32 4.32
CA GLU A 275 -10.50 10.15 3.13
C GLU A 275 -10.45 9.29 1.86
N MET A 276 -9.60 8.26 1.84
CA MET A 276 -9.48 7.34 0.71
C MET A 276 -10.81 6.65 0.38
N ARG A 277 -11.60 6.23 1.37
CA ARG A 277 -12.92 5.61 1.12
C ARG A 277 -13.91 6.56 0.44
N ARG A 278 -13.80 7.87 0.69
CA ARG A 278 -14.69 8.89 0.13
C ARG A 278 -14.25 9.32 -1.27
N GLU A 279 -12.95 9.54 -1.46
CA GLU A 279 -12.40 10.14 -2.67
C GLU A 279 -11.97 9.09 -3.70
N GLU A 280 -11.50 7.92 -3.25
CA GLU A 280 -10.94 6.86 -4.09
C GLU A 280 -11.50 5.47 -3.70
N PRO A 281 -12.82 5.22 -3.80
CA PRO A 281 -13.44 3.97 -3.34
C PRO A 281 -12.87 2.71 -4.03
N GLY A 282 -12.41 2.83 -5.28
CA GLY A 282 -11.72 1.75 -5.99
C GLY A 282 -10.39 1.37 -5.35
N LEU A 283 -9.61 2.37 -4.90
CA LEU A 283 -8.37 2.14 -4.17
C LEU A 283 -8.64 1.54 -2.79
N ALA A 284 -9.65 2.04 -2.07
CA ALA A 284 -10.04 1.51 -0.77
C ALA A 284 -10.48 0.03 -0.82
N ARG A 285 -11.12 -0.40 -1.91
CA ARG A 285 -11.47 -1.82 -2.13
C ARG A 285 -10.23 -2.69 -2.35
N LEU A 286 -9.21 -2.20 -3.05
CA LEU A 286 -7.96 -2.92 -3.26
C LEU A 286 -7.10 -2.97 -1.98
N ALA A 287 -7.07 -1.88 -1.22
CA ALA A 287 -6.34 -1.76 0.04
C ALA A 287 -7.26 -1.90 1.26
N ALA A 288 -8.08 -2.96 1.31
CA ALA A 288 -9.13 -3.14 2.34
C ALA A 288 -8.61 -3.50 3.75
N ARG A 289 -7.30 -3.64 3.92
CA ARG A 289 -6.60 -4.00 5.17
C ARG A 289 -5.28 -3.27 5.24
N GLN A 290 -4.56 -3.36 6.37
CA GLN A 290 -3.17 -2.88 6.42
C GLN A 290 -2.32 -3.61 5.36
N MET A 291 -1.77 -2.85 4.41
CA MET A 291 -0.89 -3.36 3.37
C MET A 291 0.49 -3.68 3.96
N LEU A 292 0.53 -4.78 4.70
CA LEU A 292 1.70 -5.35 5.36
C LEU A 292 1.82 -6.83 5.00
N HIS A 293 3.05 -7.25 4.68
CA HIS A 293 3.37 -8.63 4.33
C HIS A 293 4.71 -9.05 4.94
N ALA A 294 4.75 -10.19 5.64
CA ALA A 294 5.95 -10.82 6.17
C ALA A 294 6.70 -11.52 5.03
N PHE A 295 7.64 -10.79 4.42
CA PHE A 295 8.23 -11.13 3.13
C PHE A 295 9.39 -12.13 3.25
N ALA A 296 10.28 -11.94 4.22
CA ALA A 296 11.43 -12.82 4.43
C ALA A 296 11.66 -13.15 5.91
N LEU A 297 12.12 -14.37 6.15
CA LEU A 297 12.39 -14.93 7.47
C LEU A 297 13.67 -15.75 7.45
N ALA A 298 14.55 -15.51 8.41
CA ALA A 298 15.80 -16.24 8.60
C ALA A 298 15.92 -16.72 10.06
N PHE A 299 16.41 -17.94 10.27
CA PHE A 299 16.52 -18.56 11.60
C PHE A 299 17.45 -19.79 11.55
N PRO A 300 18.07 -20.19 12.67
CA PRO A 300 18.75 -21.48 12.77
C PRO A 300 17.73 -22.61 12.86
N HIS A 301 17.94 -23.68 12.09
CA HIS A 301 17.14 -24.90 12.18
C HIS A 301 17.27 -25.49 13.61
N PRO A 302 16.17 -25.95 14.22
CA PRO A 302 16.11 -26.28 15.64
C PRO A 302 16.93 -27.51 16.05
N ASP A 303 17.24 -28.43 15.13
CA ASP A 303 17.92 -29.68 15.47
C ASP A 303 19.42 -29.68 15.21
N ASP A 304 19.87 -29.03 14.14
CA ASP A 304 21.27 -29.03 13.67
C ASP A 304 21.88 -27.63 13.60
N GLY A 305 21.10 -26.58 13.89
CA GLY A 305 21.55 -25.19 13.89
C GLY A 305 21.85 -24.62 12.51
N ARG A 306 21.66 -25.37 11.42
CA ARG A 306 21.96 -24.87 10.06
C ARG A 306 21.11 -23.63 9.77
N PRO A 307 21.67 -22.60 9.14
CA PRO A 307 20.90 -21.41 8.84
C PRO A 307 19.85 -21.68 7.75
N MET A 308 18.65 -21.16 7.97
CA MET A 308 17.54 -21.30 7.04
C MET A 308 16.98 -19.94 6.68
N CYS A 309 16.72 -19.71 5.39
CA CYS A 309 16.20 -18.46 4.88
C CYS A 309 15.09 -18.69 3.88
N PHE A 310 13.96 -18.02 4.08
CA PHE A 310 12.77 -18.15 3.26
C PHE A 310 12.26 -16.79 2.83
N ARG A 311 11.66 -16.75 1.65
CA ARG A 311 10.90 -15.61 1.16
C ARG A 311 9.56 -16.04 0.56
N SER A 312 8.53 -15.21 0.71
CA SER A 312 7.26 -15.37 0.00
C SER A 312 6.87 -14.07 -0.69
N PRO A 313 6.42 -14.10 -1.96
CA PRO A 313 5.89 -12.92 -2.61
C PRO A 313 4.56 -12.49 -1.97
N PRO A 314 4.23 -11.18 -1.92
CA PRO A 314 2.96 -10.72 -1.38
C PRO A 314 1.75 -11.31 -2.13
N PRO A 315 0.57 -11.40 -1.48
CA PRO A 315 -0.67 -11.80 -2.15
C PRO A 315 -1.12 -10.82 -3.24
N ALA A 316 -2.06 -11.26 -4.09
CA ALA A 316 -2.49 -10.52 -5.28
C ALA A 316 -3.07 -9.12 -4.97
N ASP A 317 -3.79 -8.96 -3.85
CA ASP A 317 -4.30 -7.65 -3.39
C ASP A 317 -3.16 -6.64 -3.22
N PHE A 318 -2.07 -7.06 -2.58
CA PHE A 318 -0.86 -6.27 -2.37
C PHE A 318 -0.10 -6.03 -3.69
N ARG A 319 0.15 -7.09 -4.48
CA ARG A 319 0.96 -6.99 -5.72
C ARG A 319 0.34 -6.06 -6.77
N ARG A 320 -0.99 -5.95 -6.81
CA ARG A 320 -1.72 -5.09 -7.76
C ARG A 320 -1.63 -3.60 -7.41
N LEU A 321 -1.37 -3.25 -6.15
CA LEU A 321 -1.42 -1.86 -5.69
C LEU A 321 -0.35 -0.95 -6.30
N PRO A 322 0.97 -1.28 -6.32
CA PRO A 322 1.95 -0.38 -6.92
C PRO A 322 1.67 -0.06 -8.39
N LEU A 323 1.16 -1.05 -9.14
CA LEU A 323 0.70 -0.87 -10.52
C LEU A 323 -0.51 0.06 -10.61
N HIS A 324 -1.49 -0.12 -9.72
CA HIS A 324 -2.66 0.75 -9.66
C HIS A 324 -2.29 2.19 -9.29
N LEU A 325 -1.45 2.36 -8.27
CA LEU A 325 -0.94 3.65 -7.79
C LEU A 325 -0.03 4.37 -8.80
N SER A 326 0.41 3.65 -9.83
CA SER A 326 1.18 4.20 -10.95
C SER A 326 0.32 4.52 -12.18
N ARG A 327 -1.00 4.32 -12.11
CA ARG A 327 -1.90 4.75 -13.18
C ARG A 327 -2.13 6.25 -13.06
N PHE A 328 -1.42 7.02 -13.87
CA PHE A 328 -1.69 8.44 -14.07
C PHE A 328 -2.15 8.68 -15.51
N VAL A 329 -2.73 9.85 -15.72
CA VAL A 329 -3.08 10.36 -17.04
C VAL A 329 -1.85 10.41 -17.92
N GLN A 330 -1.92 9.85 -19.12
CA GLN A 330 -0.83 10.02 -20.08
C GLN A 330 -0.85 11.47 -20.58
N ARG A 331 0.19 12.22 -20.25
CA ARG A 331 0.37 13.61 -20.66
C ARG A 331 0.98 13.64 -22.06
N VAL A 332 0.32 14.31 -22.99
CA VAL A 332 0.78 14.41 -24.37
C VAL A 332 0.88 15.87 -24.77
N ALA A 333 2.01 16.29 -25.32
CA ALA A 333 2.17 17.60 -25.93
C ALA A 333 1.95 17.50 -27.44
N VAL A 334 1.20 18.43 -28.03
CA VAL A 334 1.00 18.55 -29.46
C VAL A 334 1.71 19.79 -29.97
N VAL A 335 2.64 19.56 -30.89
CA VAL A 335 3.50 20.58 -31.51
C VAL A 335 3.34 20.54 -33.02
N GLY A 336 3.92 21.52 -33.70
CA GLY A 336 3.83 21.66 -35.15
C GLY A 336 3.78 23.13 -35.55
N LEU A 337 4.17 23.43 -36.78
CA LEU A 337 4.17 24.81 -37.25
C LEU A 337 2.74 25.39 -37.40
N PRO A 338 2.57 26.73 -37.41
CA PRO A 338 1.38 27.41 -37.89
C PRO A 338 0.84 26.78 -39.19
N GLY A 339 -0.48 26.64 -39.29
CA GLY A 339 -1.14 26.02 -40.45
C GLY A 339 -1.06 24.49 -40.52
N ALA A 340 -0.25 23.82 -39.70
CA ALA A 340 -0.11 22.35 -39.74
C ALA A 340 -1.35 21.59 -39.27
N GLY A 341 -2.30 22.24 -38.57
CA GLY A 341 -3.57 21.63 -38.16
C GLY A 341 -3.60 21.04 -36.74
N LYS A 342 -2.65 21.41 -35.88
CA LYS A 342 -2.62 21.03 -34.44
C LYS A 342 -3.98 21.14 -33.74
N SER A 343 -4.64 22.29 -33.82
CA SER A 343 -5.92 22.51 -33.14
C SER A 343 -7.05 21.64 -33.71
N ALA A 344 -7.01 21.31 -35.01
CA ALA A 344 -7.95 20.37 -35.60
C ALA A 344 -7.70 18.94 -35.10
N PHE A 345 -6.44 18.52 -35.04
CA PHE A 345 -6.02 17.25 -34.45
C PHE A 345 -6.43 17.14 -32.97
N CYS A 346 -6.14 18.16 -32.14
CA CYS A 346 -6.55 18.19 -30.74
C CYS A 346 -8.08 18.12 -30.57
N ARG A 347 -8.86 18.77 -31.44
CA ARG A 347 -10.33 18.64 -31.43
C ARG A 347 -10.78 17.21 -31.72
N LEU A 348 -10.18 16.52 -32.69
CA LEU A 348 -10.48 15.12 -32.99
C LEU A 348 -10.17 14.23 -31.78
N LEU A 349 -9.04 14.45 -31.11
CA LEU A 349 -8.71 13.73 -29.87
C LEU A 349 -9.71 14.02 -28.74
N GLY A 350 -10.15 15.28 -28.62
CA GLY A 350 -11.17 15.69 -27.66
C GLY A 350 -12.53 15.03 -27.89
N GLN A 351 -12.95 14.93 -29.16
CA GLN A 351 -14.15 14.18 -29.55
C GLN A 351 -14.03 12.68 -29.20
N GLY A 352 -12.82 12.13 -29.23
CA GLY A 352 -12.50 10.79 -28.75
C GLY A 352 -12.38 10.64 -27.23
N GLY A 353 -12.72 11.67 -26.44
CA GLY A 353 -12.75 11.65 -24.98
C GLY A 353 -11.42 12.03 -24.30
N ALA A 354 -10.44 12.54 -25.04
CA ALA A 354 -9.22 13.10 -24.43
C ALA A 354 -9.51 14.46 -23.79
N ALA A 355 -8.91 14.74 -22.63
CA ALA A 355 -8.88 16.10 -22.10
C ALA A 355 -7.94 16.94 -22.98
N VAL A 356 -8.33 18.18 -23.31
CA VAL A 356 -7.55 19.06 -24.21
C VAL A 356 -7.26 20.40 -23.56
N PHE A 357 -5.99 20.77 -23.57
CA PHE A 357 -5.46 22.08 -23.16
C PHE A 357 -4.92 22.82 -24.39
N SER A 358 -5.13 24.14 -24.43
CA SER A 358 -4.60 25.04 -25.47
C SER A 358 -3.82 26.15 -24.80
N ALA A 359 -2.52 26.26 -25.13
CA ALA A 359 -1.68 27.35 -24.66
C ALA A 359 -2.22 28.71 -25.10
N ASP A 360 -2.68 28.84 -26.35
CA ASP A 360 -3.24 30.09 -26.87
C ASP A 360 -4.48 30.53 -26.07
N ARG A 361 -5.35 29.58 -25.69
CA ARG A 361 -6.48 29.87 -24.81
C ARG A 361 -6.03 30.24 -23.40
N ALA A 362 -4.99 29.59 -22.88
CA ALA A 362 -4.45 29.93 -21.56
C ALA A 362 -3.86 31.35 -21.54
N VAL A 363 -3.11 31.75 -22.58
CA VAL A 363 -2.63 33.13 -22.74
C VAL A 363 -3.79 34.11 -22.87
N ALA A 364 -4.83 33.75 -23.63
CA ALA A 364 -6.01 34.60 -23.76
C ALA A 364 -6.66 34.91 -22.40
N LEU A 365 -6.77 33.90 -21.52
CA LEU A 365 -7.28 34.06 -20.16
C LEU A 365 -6.37 34.91 -19.28
N GLU A 366 -5.05 34.79 -19.43
CA GLU A 366 -4.09 35.62 -18.70
C GLU A 366 -4.12 37.09 -19.12
N TYR A 367 -4.71 37.40 -20.27
CA TYR A 367 -4.82 38.76 -20.80
C TYR A 367 -6.14 39.45 -20.45
N GLU A 368 -7.07 38.75 -19.80
CA GLU A 368 -8.31 39.33 -19.33
C GLU A 368 -8.10 40.18 -18.06
N PRO A 369 -8.90 41.25 -17.84
CA PRO A 369 -8.81 42.08 -16.66
C PRO A 369 -8.86 41.26 -15.36
N GLY A 370 -7.96 41.59 -14.43
CA GLY A 370 -7.87 40.91 -13.12
C GLY A 370 -7.13 39.58 -13.12
N ALA A 371 -6.65 39.09 -14.26
CA ALA A 371 -5.76 37.94 -14.31
C ALA A 371 -4.31 38.31 -13.90
N ASP A 372 -3.53 37.32 -13.45
CA ASP A 372 -2.15 37.54 -13.03
C ASP A 372 -1.28 38.09 -14.17
N GLY A 373 -1.41 37.52 -15.38
CA GLY A 373 -0.68 37.99 -16.55
C GLY A 373 -1.00 39.43 -16.92
N TRP A 374 -2.27 39.83 -16.80
CA TRP A 374 -2.74 41.18 -17.02
C TRP A 374 -2.09 42.16 -16.04
N HIS A 375 -2.08 41.83 -14.74
CA HIS A 375 -1.43 42.64 -13.71
C HIS A 375 0.07 42.76 -13.92
N LEU A 376 0.74 41.65 -14.25
CA LEU A 376 2.19 41.62 -14.46
C LEU A 376 2.60 42.43 -15.71
N LEU A 377 1.85 42.31 -16.80
CA LEU A 377 2.08 43.07 -18.02
C LEU A 377 1.86 44.57 -17.80
N ARG A 378 0.80 44.96 -17.10
CA ARG A 378 0.55 46.36 -16.75
C ARG A 378 1.62 46.91 -15.81
N GLY A 379 2.03 46.14 -14.81
CA GLY A 379 3.10 46.54 -13.90
C GLY A 379 4.44 46.74 -14.61
N ARG A 380 4.75 45.93 -15.62
CA ARG A 380 6.01 46.01 -16.37
C ARG A 380 6.00 47.10 -17.44
N PHE A 381 4.92 47.22 -18.21
CA PHE A 381 4.85 48.07 -19.41
C PHE A 381 3.93 49.30 -19.24
N GLY A 382 3.39 49.51 -18.04
CA GLY A 382 2.40 50.56 -17.78
C GLY A 382 1.15 50.35 -18.60
N GLU A 383 0.58 51.45 -19.09
CA GLU A 383 -0.67 51.44 -19.88
C GLU A 383 -0.43 51.15 -21.38
N ARG A 384 0.84 50.96 -21.79
CA ARG A 384 1.23 50.78 -23.19
C ARG A 384 0.48 49.64 -23.89
N PHE A 385 0.23 48.54 -23.18
CA PHE A 385 -0.48 47.36 -23.70
C PHE A 385 -1.75 47.05 -22.91
N VAL A 386 -2.05 47.83 -21.87
CA VAL A 386 -3.23 47.69 -21.01
C VAL A 386 -3.81 49.09 -20.83
N PRO A 387 -4.55 49.60 -21.84
CA PRO A 387 -4.88 51.02 -21.93
C PRO A 387 -5.88 51.49 -20.88
N GLY A 388 -6.75 50.59 -20.38
CA GLY A 388 -7.75 50.89 -19.36
C GLY A 388 -7.66 49.98 -18.14
N ALA A 389 -8.24 50.43 -17.01
CA ALA A 389 -8.23 49.66 -15.77
C ALA A 389 -9.07 48.38 -15.80
N ASP A 390 -10.06 48.32 -16.69
CA ASP A 390 -10.95 47.18 -16.91
C ASP A 390 -10.87 46.65 -18.36
N GLU A 391 -9.82 47.02 -19.11
CA GLU A 391 -9.64 46.61 -20.50
C GLU A 391 -8.65 45.45 -20.61
N PRO A 392 -8.90 44.45 -21.47
CA PRO A 392 -7.95 43.36 -21.69
C PRO A 392 -6.65 43.87 -22.33
N VAL A 393 -5.59 43.05 -22.28
CA VAL A 393 -4.33 43.36 -22.96
C VAL A 393 -4.57 43.56 -24.47
N ASP A 394 -4.11 44.67 -25.03
CA ASP A 394 -4.12 44.91 -26.47
C ASP A 394 -3.13 43.97 -27.16
N ARG A 395 -3.68 42.83 -27.62
CA ARG A 395 -2.92 41.76 -28.29
C ARG A 395 -2.26 42.26 -29.57
N ARG A 396 -2.85 43.23 -30.28
CA ARG A 396 -2.29 43.74 -31.54
C ARG A 396 -1.08 44.62 -31.25
N ALA A 397 -1.22 45.57 -30.33
CA ALA A 397 -0.12 46.44 -29.92
C ALA A 397 1.03 45.66 -29.28
N LEU A 398 0.73 44.71 -28.39
CA LEU A 398 1.73 43.86 -27.75
C LEU A 398 2.48 43.02 -28.79
N PHE A 399 1.74 42.37 -29.69
CA PHE A 399 2.33 41.53 -30.73
C PHE A 399 3.21 42.34 -31.70
N GLN A 400 2.78 43.55 -32.08
CA GLN A 400 3.60 44.46 -32.88
C GLN A 400 4.90 44.85 -32.13
N ALA A 401 4.82 45.18 -30.85
CA ALA A 401 6.01 45.52 -30.07
C ALA A 401 6.98 44.33 -29.91
N MET A 402 6.47 43.10 -29.77
CA MET A 402 7.28 41.88 -29.77
C MET A 402 7.96 41.64 -31.13
N ARG A 403 7.38 42.12 -32.24
CA ARG A 403 8.01 42.08 -33.57
C ARG A 403 9.19 43.03 -33.69
N GLU A 404 9.02 44.23 -33.18
CA GLU A 404 9.99 45.31 -33.31
C GLU A 404 11.14 45.18 -32.31
N SER A 405 10.91 44.55 -31.15
CA SER A 405 11.92 44.42 -30.08
C SER A 405 12.04 42.99 -29.55
N PRO A 406 13.18 42.30 -29.79
CA PRO A 406 13.50 41.03 -29.16
C PRO A 406 13.55 41.11 -27.62
N GLN A 407 13.84 42.28 -27.06
CA GLN A 407 13.81 42.50 -25.61
C GLN A 407 12.39 42.45 -25.07
N VAL A 408 11.45 43.19 -25.67
CA VAL A 408 10.04 43.17 -25.26
C VAL A 408 9.49 41.75 -25.35
N ARG A 409 9.82 41.02 -26.43
CA ARG A 409 9.46 39.61 -26.56
C ARG A 409 9.95 38.76 -25.38
N ARG A 410 11.24 38.85 -25.02
CA ARG A 410 11.79 38.08 -23.90
C ARG A 410 11.08 38.39 -22.59
N GLU A 411 10.84 39.66 -22.30
CA GLU A 411 10.17 40.09 -21.06
C GLU A 411 8.71 39.59 -20.99
N VAL A 412 7.97 39.67 -22.10
CA VAL A 412 6.60 39.10 -22.18
C VAL A 412 6.62 37.59 -21.98
N GLU A 413 7.56 36.90 -22.62
CA GLU A 413 7.73 35.47 -22.48
C GLU A 413 8.08 35.05 -21.04
N GLU A 414 8.93 35.81 -20.34
CA GLU A 414 9.29 35.59 -18.94
C GLU A 414 8.11 35.77 -17.99
N ILE A 415 7.18 36.67 -18.32
CA ILE A 415 5.93 36.87 -17.57
C ILE A 415 4.93 35.75 -17.86
N VAL A 416 4.66 35.46 -19.14
CA VAL A 416 3.52 34.64 -19.55
C VAL A 416 3.82 33.13 -19.45
N HIS A 417 5.03 32.68 -19.77
CA HIS A 417 5.33 31.25 -19.79
C HIS A 417 5.18 30.54 -18.43
N PRO A 418 5.63 31.10 -17.30
CA PRO A 418 5.40 30.49 -15.99
C PRO A 418 3.91 30.32 -15.67
N LEU A 419 3.07 31.30 -16.05
CA LEU A 419 1.62 31.25 -15.85
C LEU A 419 0.97 30.16 -16.70
N VAL A 420 1.34 30.07 -17.98
CA VAL A 420 0.86 29.01 -18.88
C VAL A 420 1.29 27.63 -18.37
N ARG A 421 2.54 27.50 -17.90
CA ARG A 421 3.05 26.26 -17.31
C ARG A 421 2.29 25.87 -16.05
N HIS A 422 2.00 26.83 -15.17
CA HIS A 422 1.18 26.60 -13.98
C HIS A 422 -0.22 26.12 -14.35
N ARG A 423 -0.88 26.75 -15.33
CA ARG A 423 -2.19 26.31 -15.82
C ARG A 423 -2.16 24.93 -16.46
N LEU A 424 -1.09 24.59 -17.17
CA LEU A 424 -0.88 23.26 -17.73
C LEU A 424 -0.80 22.20 -16.62
N HIS A 425 -0.06 22.47 -15.55
CA HIS A 425 0.02 21.59 -14.37
C HIS A 425 -1.33 21.42 -13.69
N ALA A 426 -2.05 22.52 -13.46
CA ALA A 426 -3.40 22.49 -12.89
C ALA A 426 -4.36 21.66 -13.77
N PHE A 427 -4.27 21.80 -15.10
CA PHE A 427 -5.03 21.01 -16.05
C PHE A 427 -4.72 19.51 -15.92
N TYR A 428 -3.44 19.11 -15.85
CA TYR A 428 -3.09 17.71 -15.66
C TYR A 428 -3.56 17.16 -14.32
N ALA A 429 -3.47 17.96 -13.24
CA ALA A 429 -3.97 17.58 -11.92
C ALA A 429 -5.49 17.36 -11.92
N GLN A 430 -6.25 18.27 -12.53
CA GLN A 430 -7.71 18.15 -12.67
C GLN A 430 -8.12 16.90 -13.47
N HIS A 431 -7.29 16.48 -14.43
CA HIS A 431 -7.55 15.33 -15.29
C HIS A 431 -6.72 14.10 -14.91
N ALA A 432 -6.22 13.99 -13.67
CA ALA A 432 -5.36 12.88 -13.23
C ALA A 432 -6.02 11.50 -13.39
N GLY A 433 -7.35 11.43 -13.29
CA GLY A 433 -8.14 10.20 -13.51
C GLY A 433 -8.45 9.89 -14.98
N ALA A 434 -8.16 10.80 -15.91
CA ALA A 434 -8.38 10.58 -17.34
C ALA A 434 -7.35 9.59 -17.92
N ARG A 435 -7.70 8.95 -19.03
CA ARG A 435 -6.74 8.08 -19.72
C ARG A 435 -5.65 8.87 -20.44
N LEU A 436 -6.00 10.01 -21.01
CA LEU A 436 -5.16 10.82 -21.88
C LEU A 436 -5.49 12.30 -21.68
N ALA A 437 -4.46 13.12 -21.52
CA ALA A 437 -4.57 14.58 -21.49
C ALA A 437 -3.58 15.17 -22.49
N VAL A 438 -4.11 15.99 -23.41
CA VAL A 438 -3.40 16.51 -24.57
C VAL A 438 -3.25 18.02 -24.40
N ALA A 439 -2.05 18.55 -24.59
CA ALA A 439 -1.74 19.97 -24.50
C ALA A 439 -1.18 20.47 -25.82
N GLU A 440 -1.95 21.31 -26.52
CA GLU A 440 -1.47 22.07 -27.67
C GLU A 440 -0.59 23.22 -27.18
N VAL A 441 0.73 23.08 -27.36
CA VAL A 441 1.73 24.06 -26.92
C VAL A 441 2.74 24.25 -28.06
N PRO A 442 2.60 25.28 -28.91
CA PRO A 442 3.42 25.43 -30.12
C PRO A 442 4.93 25.47 -29.86
N LEU A 443 5.35 26.14 -28.77
CA LEU A 443 6.75 26.35 -28.37
C LEU A 443 7.27 25.32 -27.36
N PHE A 444 6.59 24.19 -27.19
CA PHE A 444 6.91 23.21 -26.14
C PHE A 444 8.36 22.71 -26.17
N GLN A 445 8.87 22.37 -27.35
CA GLN A 445 10.22 21.82 -27.52
C GLN A 445 11.29 22.91 -27.38
N GLU A 446 11.02 24.09 -27.93
CA GLU A 446 11.87 25.28 -27.88
C GLU A 446 12.16 25.71 -26.44
N LYS A 447 11.18 25.55 -25.56
CA LYS A 447 11.28 25.90 -24.15
C LYS A 447 11.87 24.79 -23.28
N GLY A 448 12.25 23.66 -23.87
CA GLY A 448 12.83 22.53 -23.15
C GLY A 448 11.83 21.85 -22.21
N TRP A 449 10.52 21.94 -22.47
CA TRP A 449 9.47 21.41 -21.59
C TRP A 449 9.27 19.89 -21.73
N ARG A 450 10.28 19.13 -22.19
CA ARG A 450 10.14 17.69 -22.47
C ARG A 450 9.60 16.90 -21.26
N GLU A 451 10.00 17.25 -20.04
CA GLU A 451 9.57 16.56 -18.81
C GLU A 451 8.09 16.79 -18.45
N GLU A 452 7.45 17.78 -19.08
CA GLU A 452 6.04 18.12 -18.85
C GLU A 452 5.07 17.15 -19.53
N ALA A 453 5.54 16.37 -20.49
CA ALA A 453 4.74 15.39 -21.21
C ALA A 453 5.42 14.01 -21.23
N ASP A 454 4.60 12.96 -21.23
CA ASP A 454 5.06 11.59 -21.38
C ASP A 454 5.30 11.22 -22.85
N ALA A 455 4.69 11.96 -23.79
CA ALA A 455 4.93 11.86 -25.22
C ALA A 455 4.68 13.20 -25.93
N VAL A 456 5.33 13.41 -27.06
CA VAL A 456 5.18 14.58 -27.94
C VAL A 456 4.70 14.09 -29.30
N VAL A 457 3.61 14.70 -29.79
CA VAL A 457 3.07 14.48 -31.13
C VAL A 457 3.37 15.71 -31.98
N CYS A 458 4.09 15.52 -33.09
CA CYS A 458 4.31 16.58 -34.08
C CYS A 458 3.30 16.44 -35.22
N VAL A 459 2.40 17.41 -35.34
CA VAL A 459 1.50 17.53 -36.50
C VAL A 459 2.20 18.39 -37.55
N ARG A 460 2.38 17.82 -38.74
CA ARG A 460 3.06 18.45 -39.86
C ARG A 460 2.23 18.40 -41.13
N ALA A 461 2.47 19.37 -41.99
CA ALA A 461 1.90 19.43 -43.33
C ALA A 461 2.90 20.14 -44.26
N ALA A 462 2.86 19.80 -45.55
CA ALA A 462 3.64 20.42 -46.60
C ALA A 462 3.49 21.95 -46.56
N SER A 463 4.58 22.66 -46.84
CA SER A 463 4.63 24.12 -46.72
C SER A 463 3.54 24.82 -47.54
N GLU A 464 3.23 24.32 -48.73
CA GLU A 464 2.17 24.83 -49.60
C GLU A 464 0.78 24.71 -48.94
N VAL A 465 0.50 23.56 -48.34
CA VAL A 465 -0.76 23.29 -47.63
C VAL A 465 -0.88 24.17 -46.39
N ARG A 466 0.21 24.33 -45.62
CA ARG A 466 0.22 25.22 -44.44
C ARG A 466 -0.05 26.66 -44.85
N LEU A 467 0.64 27.15 -45.88
CA LEU A 467 0.51 28.52 -46.34
C LEU A 467 -0.91 28.82 -46.82
N ALA A 468 -1.50 27.91 -47.62
CA ALA A 468 -2.90 28.03 -48.05
C ALA A 468 -3.87 28.13 -46.86
N ARG A 469 -3.69 27.29 -45.82
CA ARG A 469 -4.53 27.31 -44.61
C ARG A 469 -4.34 28.57 -43.77
N VAL A 470 -3.15 29.13 -43.72
CA VAL A 470 -2.84 30.36 -42.97
C VAL A 470 -3.41 31.58 -43.69
N THR A 471 -3.24 31.67 -45.01
CA THR A 471 -3.85 32.72 -45.85
C THR A 471 -5.38 32.68 -45.77
N ALA A 472 -5.99 31.50 -45.83
CA ALA A 472 -7.44 31.34 -45.68
C ALA A 472 -7.97 31.81 -44.31
N ARG A 473 -7.12 31.91 -43.29
CA ARG A 473 -7.45 32.44 -41.96
C ARG A 473 -7.17 33.94 -41.82
N GLY A 474 -6.77 34.61 -42.91
CA GLY A 474 -6.51 36.05 -42.94
C GLY A 474 -5.15 36.47 -42.38
N LEU A 475 -4.21 35.53 -42.20
CA LEU A 475 -2.83 35.87 -41.86
C LEU A 475 -2.01 36.04 -43.14
N SER A 476 -1.16 37.08 -43.21
CA SER A 476 -0.27 37.28 -44.36
C SER A 476 0.86 36.22 -44.39
N PRO A 477 1.35 35.84 -45.59
CA PRO A 477 2.50 34.94 -45.75
C PRO A 477 3.74 35.38 -44.96
N GLU A 478 4.02 36.67 -44.90
CA GLU A 478 5.18 37.25 -44.21
C GLU A 478 5.03 37.08 -42.69
N LEU A 479 3.82 37.29 -42.16
CA LEU A 479 3.52 37.08 -40.75
C LEU A 479 3.64 35.59 -40.36
N ALA A 480 3.19 34.69 -41.24
CA ALA A 480 3.33 33.25 -41.06
C ALA A 480 4.80 32.82 -41.00
N ALA A 481 5.60 33.25 -41.98
CA ALA A 481 7.04 32.95 -42.03
C ALA A 481 7.78 33.50 -40.81
N TRP A 482 7.35 34.65 -40.29
CA TRP A 482 7.93 35.23 -39.09
C TRP A 482 7.55 34.46 -37.82
N LEU A 483 6.30 34.00 -37.67
CA LEU A 483 5.90 33.11 -36.57
C LEU A 483 6.64 31.76 -36.62
N ASP A 484 6.92 31.27 -37.82
CA ASP A 484 7.73 30.08 -38.05
C ASP A 484 9.18 30.31 -37.57
N SER A 485 9.74 31.52 -37.73
CA SER A 485 11.12 31.85 -37.30
C SER A 485 11.36 31.75 -35.79
N TRP A 486 10.30 31.78 -34.99
CA TRP A 486 10.36 31.62 -33.53
C TRP A 486 10.34 30.17 -33.07
N GLN A 487 10.09 29.26 -34.01
CA GLN A 487 9.97 27.84 -33.77
C GLN A 487 11.16 27.09 -34.38
N TRP A 488 11.41 25.91 -33.85
CA TRP A 488 12.29 24.95 -34.50
C TRP A 488 11.75 24.63 -35.90
N PRO A 489 12.66 24.42 -36.87
CA PRO A 489 12.27 23.91 -38.18
C PRO A 489 11.44 22.63 -38.07
N ASP A 490 10.53 22.42 -39.02
CA ASP A 490 9.59 21.29 -38.99
C ASP A 490 10.30 19.93 -38.85
N GLU A 491 11.39 19.73 -39.59
CA GLU A 491 12.23 18.53 -39.51
C GLU A 491 12.76 18.28 -38.11
N ARG A 492 13.24 19.34 -37.44
CA ARG A 492 13.76 19.26 -36.08
C ARG A 492 12.64 18.96 -35.07
N LYS A 493 11.45 19.54 -35.23
CA LYS A 493 10.29 19.25 -34.36
C LYS A 493 9.87 17.79 -34.45
N ALA A 494 9.80 17.24 -35.66
CA ALA A 494 9.39 15.86 -35.87
C ALA A 494 10.45 14.86 -35.43
N ALA A 495 11.73 15.14 -35.67
CA ALA A 495 12.83 14.30 -35.18
C ALA A 495 12.86 14.20 -33.65
N ALA A 496 12.37 15.24 -32.96
CA ALA A 496 12.25 15.29 -31.50
C ALA A 496 10.86 14.89 -30.97
N ALA A 497 9.97 14.35 -31.82
CA ALA A 497 8.65 13.88 -31.43
C ALA A 497 8.61 12.35 -31.34
N ASP A 498 7.74 11.81 -30.47
CA ASP A 498 7.54 10.37 -30.34
C ASP A 498 6.57 9.84 -31.40
N VAL A 499 5.65 10.70 -31.87
CA VAL A 499 4.67 10.39 -32.92
C VAL A 499 4.62 11.56 -33.89
N VAL A 500 4.66 11.27 -35.17
CA VAL A 500 4.54 12.27 -36.25
C VAL A 500 3.24 12.05 -36.97
N VAL A 501 2.43 13.10 -37.13
CA VAL A 501 1.12 13.09 -37.80
C VAL A 501 1.22 13.90 -39.07
N VAL A 502 0.90 13.29 -40.22
CA VAL A 502 0.94 13.96 -41.52
C VAL A 502 -0.45 14.47 -41.87
N ASN A 503 -0.57 15.76 -42.18
CA ASN A 503 -1.84 16.45 -42.40
C ASN A 503 -1.85 17.22 -43.72
N ASP A 504 -1.50 16.54 -44.81
CA ASP A 504 -1.53 17.10 -46.17
C ASP A 504 -2.91 17.00 -46.82
N GLY A 505 -3.72 16.03 -46.36
CA GLY A 505 -5.01 15.71 -46.95
C GLY A 505 -6.21 16.43 -46.35
N SER A 506 -7.36 15.76 -46.49
CA SER A 506 -8.66 16.17 -46.00
C SER A 506 -8.82 15.97 -44.48
N LEU A 507 -9.94 16.44 -43.93
CA LEU A 507 -10.29 16.18 -42.53
C LEU A 507 -10.48 14.67 -42.25
N ALA A 508 -10.93 13.89 -43.24
CA ALA A 508 -11.06 12.45 -43.11
C ALA A 508 -9.69 11.77 -42.97
N ASP A 509 -8.71 12.22 -43.76
CA ASP A 509 -7.33 11.74 -43.68
C ASP A 509 -6.72 12.07 -42.30
N LEU A 510 -6.93 13.30 -41.81
CA LEU A 510 -6.50 13.69 -40.48
C LEU A 510 -7.18 12.87 -39.37
N SER A 511 -8.45 12.48 -39.55
CA SER A 511 -9.15 11.61 -38.62
C SER A 511 -8.55 10.20 -38.58
N ALA A 512 -8.18 9.64 -39.73
CA ALA A 512 -7.50 8.35 -39.81
C ALA A 512 -6.11 8.43 -39.14
N GLU A 513 -5.36 9.49 -39.41
CA GLU A 513 -4.08 9.75 -38.77
C GLU A 513 -4.19 9.98 -37.25
N ALA A 514 -5.26 10.62 -36.78
CA ALA A 514 -5.54 10.75 -35.35
C ALA A 514 -5.80 9.39 -34.69
N ALA A 515 -6.51 8.48 -35.36
CA ALA A 515 -6.71 7.12 -34.88
C ALA A 515 -5.38 6.34 -34.81
N ARG A 516 -4.51 6.46 -35.83
CA ARG A 516 -3.17 5.86 -35.82
C ARG A 516 -2.33 6.41 -34.66
N ALA A 517 -2.25 7.72 -34.51
CA ALA A 517 -1.51 8.37 -33.43
C ALA A 517 -2.00 7.92 -32.04
N LEU A 518 -3.32 7.78 -31.85
CA LEU A 518 -3.88 7.23 -30.61
C LEU A 518 -3.44 5.78 -30.36
N CYS A 519 -3.36 4.94 -31.38
CA CYS A 519 -2.84 3.58 -31.26
C CYS A 519 -1.37 3.55 -30.83
N GLU A 520 -0.54 4.42 -31.40
CA GLU A 520 0.88 4.56 -31.03
C GLU A 520 1.06 5.09 -29.61
N LEU A 521 0.31 6.14 -29.22
CA LEU A 521 0.32 6.65 -27.84
C LEU A 521 -0.08 5.56 -26.82
N ARG A 522 -1.08 4.74 -27.15
CA ARG A 522 -1.48 3.57 -26.34
C ARG A 522 -0.37 2.52 -26.29
N ALA A 523 0.39 2.32 -27.37
CA ALA A 523 1.54 1.41 -27.38
C ALA A 523 2.67 1.91 -26.47
N LEU A 524 3.02 3.20 -26.55
CA LEU A 524 4.01 3.84 -25.67
C LEU A 524 3.62 3.70 -24.19
N ARG A 525 2.34 3.96 -23.86
CA ARG A 525 1.83 3.77 -22.50
C ARG A 525 1.95 2.31 -22.04
N ARG A 526 1.57 1.36 -22.88
CA ARG A 526 1.67 -0.08 -22.57
C ARG A 526 3.12 -0.50 -22.36
N ALA A 527 4.04 -0.03 -23.19
CA ALA A 527 5.47 -0.29 -23.02
C ALA A 527 5.97 0.23 -21.66
N ARG A 528 5.67 1.49 -21.31
CA ARG A 528 6.03 2.06 -20.00
C ARG A 528 5.45 1.26 -18.82
N MET A 529 4.18 0.86 -18.91
CA MET A 529 3.52 0.05 -17.87
C MET A 529 4.11 -1.36 -17.76
N ARG A 530 4.55 -1.97 -18.88
CA ARG A 530 5.28 -3.25 -18.86
C ARG A 530 6.60 -3.11 -18.12
N THR A 531 7.42 -2.12 -18.49
CA THR A 531 8.70 -1.84 -17.82
C THR A 531 8.53 -1.59 -16.32
N LEU A 532 7.51 -0.84 -15.93
CA LEU A 532 7.18 -0.68 -14.52
C LEU A 532 6.75 -2.01 -13.87
N GLY A 533 5.91 -2.79 -14.54
CA GLY A 533 5.47 -4.09 -14.04
C GLY A 533 6.62 -5.06 -13.84
N GLU A 534 7.58 -5.11 -14.75
CA GLU A 534 8.80 -5.92 -14.62
C GLU A 534 9.65 -5.47 -13.42
N ARG A 535 9.83 -4.15 -13.23
CA ARG A 535 10.54 -3.59 -12.06
C ARG A 535 9.84 -3.92 -10.73
N ILE A 536 8.51 -3.82 -10.68
CA ILE A 536 7.74 -4.18 -9.49
C ILE A 536 7.77 -5.69 -9.25
N ALA A 537 7.69 -6.51 -10.30
CA ALA A 537 7.80 -7.96 -10.20
C ALA A 537 9.17 -8.41 -9.68
N ALA A 538 10.25 -7.71 -10.04
CA ALA A 538 11.58 -7.94 -9.50
C ALA A 538 11.63 -7.81 -7.96
N LEU A 539 10.94 -6.80 -7.40
CA LEU A 539 10.81 -6.65 -5.94
C LEU A 539 10.12 -7.86 -5.29
N TRP A 540 9.12 -8.46 -5.94
CA TRP A 540 8.45 -9.67 -5.42
C TRP A 540 9.35 -10.90 -5.47
N ARG A 541 10.33 -10.93 -6.38
CA ARG A 541 11.41 -11.91 -6.40
C ARG A 541 12.56 -11.54 -5.45
N GLY A 542 12.44 -10.46 -4.68
CA GLY A 542 13.45 -9.99 -3.73
C GLY A 542 14.58 -9.16 -4.35
N GLU A 543 14.59 -8.95 -5.67
CA GLU A 543 15.60 -8.12 -6.34
C GLU A 543 15.39 -6.65 -5.96
N GLY A 544 16.43 -6.00 -5.43
CA GLY A 544 16.35 -4.59 -5.02
C GLY A 544 15.52 -4.31 -3.76
N VAL A 545 15.07 -5.35 -3.05
CA VAL A 545 14.41 -5.18 -1.74
C VAL A 545 15.47 -4.96 -0.67
N PRO A 546 15.44 -3.82 0.06
CA PRO A 546 16.42 -3.54 1.11
C PRO A 546 16.46 -4.63 2.20
N PHE A 547 17.63 -4.77 2.83
CA PHE A 547 17.93 -5.70 3.93
C PHE A 547 17.99 -7.19 3.57
N LEU A 548 17.55 -7.62 2.38
CA LEU A 548 17.57 -9.06 2.05
C LEU A 548 18.98 -9.62 1.90
N SER A 549 19.86 -8.91 1.19
CA SER A 549 21.27 -9.30 1.02
C SER A 549 22.00 -9.32 2.35
N ASP A 550 21.80 -8.28 3.16
CA ASP A 550 22.40 -8.16 4.49
C ASP A 550 21.95 -9.31 5.38
N LEU A 551 20.66 -9.65 5.32
CA LEU A 551 20.11 -10.75 6.10
C LEU A 551 20.61 -12.12 5.64
N ALA A 552 20.72 -12.35 4.34
CA ALA A 552 21.27 -13.58 3.79
C ALA A 552 22.75 -13.76 4.17
N ALA A 553 23.52 -12.68 4.13
CA ALA A 553 24.92 -12.68 4.54
C ALA A 553 25.09 -12.92 6.04
N GLU A 554 24.26 -12.28 6.88
CA GLU A 554 24.27 -12.45 8.34
C GLU A 554 23.99 -13.88 8.78
N PHE A 555 23.12 -14.58 8.06
CA PHE A 555 22.79 -15.97 8.33
C PHE A 555 23.59 -16.96 7.47
N ALA A 556 24.44 -16.51 6.55
CA ALA A 556 25.18 -17.38 5.61
C ALA A 556 24.26 -18.40 4.90
N CYS A 557 23.18 -17.92 4.29
CA CYS A 557 22.13 -18.74 3.68
C CYS A 557 21.70 -18.22 2.30
N GLU A 558 21.10 -19.09 1.49
CA GLU A 558 20.33 -18.70 0.30
C GLU A 558 18.83 -18.73 0.58
N TYR A 559 18.06 -17.86 -0.07
CA TYR A 559 16.61 -17.83 0.10
C TYR A 559 15.93 -18.95 -0.67
N MET A 560 15.25 -19.83 0.06
CA MET A 560 14.30 -20.76 -0.52
C MET A 560 12.98 -20.04 -0.86
N THR A 561 12.47 -20.30 -2.05
CA THR A 561 11.13 -19.88 -2.49
C THR A 561 10.17 -21.05 -2.44
N GLY A 562 8.92 -20.80 -2.07
CA GLY A 562 7.86 -21.79 -2.26
C GLY A 562 7.66 -22.16 -3.74
N PRO A 563 6.88 -23.21 -4.04
CA PRO A 563 6.47 -23.51 -5.41
C PRO A 563 5.83 -22.28 -6.03
N GLU A 564 6.33 -21.88 -7.21
CA GLU A 564 5.90 -20.67 -7.92
C GLU A 564 4.39 -20.70 -8.12
N ASP A 565 3.69 -19.61 -7.76
CA ASP A 565 2.34 -19.38 -8.26
C ASP A 565 2.46 -19.24 -9.78
N ALA A 566 2.11 -20.31 -10.52
CA ALA A 566 1.83 -20.22 -11.94
C ALA A 566 0.92 -19.01 -12.15
N GLY A 567 1.40 -18.04 -12.94
CA GLY A 567 0.89 -16.68 -12.97
C GLY A 567 -0.64 -16.60 -12.97
N ASP A 568 -1.17 -15.75 -12.09
CA ASP A 568 -2.56 -15.32 -12.18
C ASP A 568 -2.84 -14.91 -13.64
N PRO A 569 -3.80 -15.54 -14.34
CA PRO A 569 -4.15 -15.11 -15.68
C PRO A 569 -4.60 -13.65 -15.62
N PRO A 570 -4.30 -12.84 -16.66
CA PRO A 570 -4.84 -11.50 -16.74
C PRO A 570 -6.36 -11.59 -16.64
N ASP A 571 -6.91 -10.90 -15.65
CA ASP A 571 -8.34 -10.67 -15.45
C ASP A 571 -8.93 -10.15 -16.78
N GLN A 572 -9.48 -11.07 -17.57
CA GLN A 572 -10.30 -10.73 -18.72
C GLN A 572 -11.58 -10.16 -18.15
N GLY A 573 -11.57 -8.85 -17.94
CA GLY A 573 -12.72 -8.10 -17.47
C GLY A 573 -13.94 -8.49 -18.29
N LYS A 574 -14.91 -9.10 -17.63
CA LYS A 574 -16.29 -9.12 -18.11
C LYS A 574 -16.69 -7.67 -18.34
N GLY A 575 -16.85 -7.29 -19.60
CA GLY A 575 -17.46 -6.02 -19.96
C GLY A 575 -18.83 -5.89 -19.30
N PRO A 576 -19.27 -4.68 -18.92
CA PRO A 576 -20.66 -4.49 -18.55
C PRO A 576 -21.50 -4.83 -19.79
N GLY A 577 -22.43 -5.77 -19.63
CA GLY A 577 -23.36 -6.14 -20.68
C GLY A 577 -24.37 -5.04 -20.98
N ALA A 578 -24.84 -5.09 -22.23
CA ALA A 578 -25.80 -4.23 -22.94
C ALA A 578 -25.24 -2.87 -23.41
#